data_AF-A0A9W8BLL7-F1
#
_entry.id   AF-A0A9W8BLL7-F1
#
_cell.length_a   1.000
_cell.length_b   1.000
_cell.length_c   1.000
_cell.angle_alpha   90.00
_cell.angle_beta   90.00
_cell.angle_gamma   90.00
#
_symmetry.space_group_name_H-M   'P 1'
#
loop_
_entity.id
_entity.type
_entity.pdbx_description
1 polymer ?
#
loop_
_entity_poly.entity_id
_entity_poly.type
_entity_poly.pdbx_seq_one_letter_code
_entity_poly.pdbx_strand_id
1 'polypeptide(L)'
;MYSAESSTRGAKLCVGKRVKRRVEGITAPGPIITPHALPLFRDDSKASSKRARQADKQKPGQPIYGHGRGGQIGVNETQHIMKSIIKDTMRDEDPREALLKYAAVAESDPMFVAPAYRATQDKPIFDKEAGDSVPEMKRRK
;
A
#
# COMPACT_ATOMS: atom_id res chain seq x y z
N MET A 1 36.56 31.22 -12.60
CA MET A 1 36.67 30.26 -13.71
C MET A 1 37.78 29.27 -13.38
N TYR A 2 37.55 27.97 -13.53
CA TYR A 2 38.58 26.94 -13.34
C TYR A 2 39.50 26.91 -14.57
N SER A 3 40.81 27.01 -14.36
CA SER A 3 41.84 26.89 -15.40
C SER A 3 42.65 25.62 -15.14
N ALA A 4 42.81 24.76 -16.16
CA ALA A 4 43.58 23.53 -16.03
C ALA A 4 45.10 23.81 -15.96
N GLU A 5 45.54 24.91 -16.57
CA GLU A 5 46.95 25.24 -16.74
C GLU A 5 47.48 26.20 -15.68
N SER A 6 46.63 26.99 -15.03
CA SER A 6 47.04 27.96 -14.01
C SER A 6 46.39 27.66 -12.65
N SER A 7 47.23 27.53 -11.61
CA SER A 7 46.75 27.37 -10.23
C SER A 7 46.83 28.69 -9.49
N THR A 8 45.71 29.15 -8.95
CA THR A 8 45.62 30.42 -8.22
C THR A 8 45.72 30.26 -6.71
N ARG A 9 45.65 29.03 -6.16
CA ARG A 9 45.55 28.77 -4.71
C ARG A 9 46.35 27.55 -4.19
N GLY A 10 47.34 27.04 -4.92
CA GLY A 10 48.25 26.00 -4.41
C GLY A 10 48.41 24.74 -5.28
N ALA A 11 48.69 23.60 -4.63
CA ALA A 11 49.15 22.38 -5.30
C ALA A 11 48.15 21.81 -6.33
N LYS A 12 48.66 21.41 -7.51
CA LYS A 12 47.87 20.74 -8.55
C LYS A 12 47.88 19.22 -8.36
N LEU A 13 46.74 18.57 -8.59
CA LEU A 13 46.66 17.12 -8.69
C LEU A 13 47.35 16.66 -9.99
N CYS A 14 48.32 15.74 -9.89
CA CYS A 14 49.12 15.25 -11.02
C CYS A 14 48.28 14.51 -12.08
N VAL A 15 47.08 14.04 -11.73
CA VAL A 15 46.16 13.35 -12.62
C VAL A 15 44.74 13.89 -12.40
N GLY A 16 44.27 14.75 -13.31
CA GLY A 16 42.87 15.16 -13.35
C GLY A 16 42.00 14.05 -13.95
N LYS A 17 40.87 13.72 -13.31
CA LYS A 17 39.84 12.87 -13.95
C LYS A 17 39.40 13.54 -15.25
N ARG A 18 39.59 12.88 -16.41
CA ARG A 18 39.10 13.38 -17.70
C ARG A 18 37.59 13.61 -17.62
N VAL A 19 37.15 14.79 -18.06
CA VAL A 19 35.73 15.09 -18.26
C VAL A 19 35.19 14.12 -19.30
N LYS A 20 34.10 13.41 -18.97
CA LYS A 20 33.43 12.51 -19.91
C LYS A 20 32.88 13.35 -21.07
N ARG A 21 33.35 13.09 -22.29
CA ARG A 21 32.75 13.68 -23.50
C ARG A 21 31.32 13.13 -23.64
N ARG A 22 30.34 14.04 -23.77
CA ARG A 22 28.98 13.68 -24.17
C ARG A 22 29.05 13.35 -25.66
N VAL A 23 28.75 12.11 -26.02
CA VAL A 23 28.56 11.73 -27.42
C VAL A 23 27.17 12.24 -27.81
N GLU A 24 27.12 13.20 -28.72
CA GLU A 24 25.87 13.66 -29.32
C GLU A 24 25.58 12.76 -30.53
N GLY A 25 24.57 11.91 -30.38
CA GLY A 25 24.15 10.92 -31.36
C GLY A 25 22.94 10.17 -30.82
N ILE A 26 22.08 9.69 -31.73
CA ILE A 26 20.80 9.03 -31.46
C ILE A 26 20.96 8.06 -30.29
N THR A 27 20.37 8.42 -29.16
CA THR A 27 20.35 7.63 -27.94
C THR A 27 19.84 6.23 -28.30
N ALA A 28 20.70 5.22 -28.15
CA ALA A 28 20.26 3.83 -28.25
C ALA A 28 19.03 3.65 -27.34
N PRO A 29 17.96 2.97 -27.80
CA PRO A 29 16.78 2.78 -26.98
C PRO A 29 17.21 2.12 -25.66
N GLY A 30 16.84 2.76 -24.55
CA GLY A 30 17.08 2.20 -23.23
C GLY A 30 16.40 0.84 -23.08
N PRO A 31 16.81 0.03 -22.09
CA PRO A 31 16.22 -1.29 -21.89
C PRO A 31 14.69 -1.18 -21.70
N ILE A 32 13.94 -1.98 -22.45
CA ILE A 32 12.48 -2.04 -22.39
C ILE A 32 12.09 -2.92 -21.20
N ILE A 33 11.58 -2.30 -20.14
CA ILE A 33 11.21 -3.01 -18.90
C ILE A 33 9.77 -3.53 -19.03
N THR A 34 9.59 -4.85 -19.12
CA THR A 34 8.29 -5.50 -19.15
C THR A 34 7.91 -6.03 -17.75
N PRO A 35 6.87 -5.48 -17.08
CA PRO A 35 6.54 -5.84 -15.70
C PRO A 35 5.94 -7.25 -15.53
N HIS A 36 5.41 -7.85 -16.60
CA HIS A 36 4.72 -9.15 -16.58
C HIS A 36 5.38 -10.22 -17.48
N ALA A 37 6.64 -10.06 -17.85
CA ALA A 37 7.35 -11.12 -18.56
C ALA A 37 7.61 -12.31 -17.62
N LEU A 38 7.57 -13.52 -18.18
CA LEU A 38 8.00 -14.73 -17.47
C LEU A 38 9.44 -14.55 -16.96
N PRO A 39 9.82 -15.19 -15.84
CA PRO A 39 11.18 -15.08 -15.29
C PRO A 39 12.29 -15.39 -16.30
N LEU A 40 12.02 -16.29 -17.25
CA LEU A 40 12.96 -16.67 -18.32
C LEU A 40 13.21 -15.56 -19.35
N PHE A 41 12.27 -14.64 -19.54
CA PHE A 41 12.37 -13.51 -20.48
C PHE A 41 12.59 -12.18 -19.77
N ARG A 42 12.72 -12.20 -18.43
CA ARG A 42 12.96 -10.99 -17.66
C ARG A 42 14.43 -10.66 -17.75
N ASP A 43 14.74 -9.50 -18.33
CA ASP A 43 16.11 -8.99 -18.32
C ASP A 43 16.55 -8.73 -16.87
N ASP A 44 17.59 -9.44 -16.42
CA ASP A 44 18.27 -9.17 -15.15
C ASP A 44 19.12 -7.90 -15.28
N SER A 45 18.44 -6.76 -15.44
CA SER A 45 19.10 -5.46 -15.39
C SER A 45 19.65 -5.28 -13.97
N LYS A 46 20.98 -5.23 -13.83
CA LYS A 46 21.61 -4.87 -12.56
C LYS A 46 21.12 -3.47 -12.20
N ALA A 47 20.20 -3.41 -11.24
CA ALA A 47 19.63 -2.16 -10.78
C ALA A 47 20.77 -1.18 -10.48
N SER A 48 20.66 0.06 -10.97
CA SER A 48 21.66 1.08 -10.66
C SER A 48 21.86 1.15 -9.14
N SER A 49 23.09 1.42 -8.68
CA SER A 49 23.39 1.45 -7.23
C SER A 49 22.46 2.40 -6.45
N LYS A 50 21.91 3.42 -7.10
CA LYS A 50 20.88 4.30 -6.52
C LYS A 50 19.55 3.58 -6.28
N ARG A 51 19.09 2.77 -7.25
CA ARG A 51 17.83 2.03 -7.17
C ARG A 51 17.92 0.86 -6.20
N ALA A 52 19.07 0.17 -6.13
CA ALA A 52 19.34 -0.84 -5.09
C ALA A 52 19.27 -0.23 -3.67
N ARG A 53 19.92 0.93 -3.46
CA ARG A 53 19.85 1.66 -2.18
C ARG A 53 18.45 2.16 -1.85
N GLN A 54 17.63 2.49 -2.85
CA GLN A 54 16.24 2.92 -2.63
C GLN A 54 15.32 1.73 -2.31
N ALA A 55 15.54 0.58 -2.94
CA ALA A 55 14.84 -0.66 -2.61
C ALA A 55 15.17 -1.13 -1.18
N ASP A 56 16.42 -1.01 -0.73
CA ASP A 56 16.80 -1.32 0.65
C ASP A 56 16.09 -0.44 1.68
N LYS A 57 15.70 0.80 1.32
CA LYS A 57 14.92 1.70 2.20
C LYS A 57 13.44 1.31 2.29
N GLN A 58 12.92 0.54 1.34
CA GLN A 58 11.54 0.06 1.37
C GLN A 58 11.41 -1.29 2.09
N LYS A 59 12.52 -1.89 2.49
CA LYS A 59 12.49 -3.09 3.32
C LYS A 59 11.93 -2.74 4.70
N PRO A 60 10.96 -3.50 5.22
CA PRO A 60 10.51 -3.32 6.59
C PRO A 60 11.70 -3.49 7.54
N GLY A 61 11.73 -2.67 8.60
CA GLY A 61 12.77 -2.74 9.62
C GLY A 61 12.79 -4.12 10.29
N GLN A 62 13.97 -4.56 10.71
CA GLN A 62 14.09 -5.79 11.49
C GLN A 62 13.36 -5.64 12.84
N PRO A 63 12.78 -6.74 13.36
CA PRO A 63 12.18 -6.72 14.69
C PRO A 63 13.24 -6.37 15.74
N ILE A 64 12.89 -5.50 16.69
CA ILE A 64 13.79 -5.10 17.78
C ILE A 64 13.69 -6.14 18.91
N TYR A 65 14.81 -6.80 19.19
CA TYR A 65 14.94 -7.72 20.32
C TYR A 65 15.35 -6.97 21.59
N GLY A 66 14.68 -7.25 22.71
CA GLY A 66 14.95 -6.63 24.01
C GLY A 66 14.11 -5.37 24.27
N HIS A 67 14.61 -4.48 25.11
CA HIS A 67 13.91 -3.26 25.53
C HIS A 67 13.68 -2.33 24.32
N GLY A 68 12.44 -1.83 24.17
CA GLY A 68 12.06 -0.96 23.06
C GLY A 68 12.94 0.28 22.94
N ARG A 69 13.22 0.71 21.71
CA ARG A 69 14.08 1.87 21.42
C ARG A 69 13.39 2.77 20.39
N GLY A 70 13.44 4.08 20.63
CA GLY A 70 12.95 5.09 19.67
C GLY A 70 11.43 5.07 19.45
N GLY A 71 10.63 4.76 20.49
CA GLY A 71 9.17 4.71 20.41
C GLY A 71 8.61 3.39 19.84
N GLN A 72 9.47 2.47 19.41
CA GLN A 72 9.09 1.11 19.04
C GLN A 72 9.17 0.19 20.26
N ILE A 73 8.10 -0.58 20.50
CA ILE A 73 8.05 -1.60 21.54
C ILE A 73 8.82 -2.83 21.04
N GLY A 74 9.84 -3.25 21.78
CA GLY A 74 10.58 -4.48 21.45
C GLY A 74 9.71 -5.73 21.66
N VAL A 75 10.12 -6.86 21.08
CA VAL A 75 9.39 -8.13 21.26
C VAL A 75 9.41 -8.55 22.73
N ASN A 76 8.27 -8.40 23.40
CA ASN A 76 8.02 -8.75 24.80
C ASN A 76 6.62 -9.40 24.90
N GLU A 77 6.38 -10.21 25.92
CA GLU A 77 5.10 -10.88 26.20
C GLU A 77 3.92 -9.89 26.24
N THR A 78 4.13 -8.70 26.80
CA THR A 78 3.13 -7.63 26.85
C THR A 78 2.70 -7.14 25.47
N GLN A 79 3.54 -7.22 24.46
CA GLN A 79 3.21 -6.86 23.08
C GLN A 79 2.09 -7.75 22.52
N HIS A 80 2.11 -9.05 22.85
CA HIS A 80 1.09 -9.99 22.38
C HIS A 80 -0.28 -9.69 22.99
N ILE A 81 -0.30 -9.27 24.25
CA ILE A 81 -1.52 -8.85 24.96
C ILE A 81 -2.04 -7.52 24.39
N MET A 82 -1.17 -6.53 24.17
CA MET A 82 -1.59 -5.25 23.59
C MET A 82 -2.16 -5.39 22.17
N LYS A 83 -1.61 -6.31 21.37
CA LYS A 83 -2.12 -6.60 20.02
C LYS A 83 -3.55 -7.14 20.02
N SER A 84 -3.96 -7.91 21.03
CA SER A 84 -5.34 -8.39 21.11
C SER A 84 -6.29 -7.28 21.58
N ILE A 85 -5.84 -6.39 22.46
CA ILE A 85 -6.66 -5.27 22.98
C ILE A 85 -6.92 -4.23 21.89
N ILE A 86 -5.92 -3.90 21.06
CA ILE A 86 -6.03 -2.86 20.01
C ILE A 86 -6.51 -3.46 18.67
N LYS A 87 -6.98 -4.71 18.66
CA LYS A 87 -7.37 -5.37 17.42
C LYS A 87 -8.59 -4.64 16.82
N ASP A 88 -8.44 -4.20 15.58
CA ASP A 88 -9.54 -3.72 14.76
C ASP A 88 -10.48 -4.89 14.42
N THR A 89 -11.70 -4.87 14.97
CA THR A 89 -12.71 -5.92 14.79
C THR A 89 -13.49 -5.78 13.48
N MET A 90 -13.28 -4.71 12.71
CA MET A 90 -13.98 -4.47 11.43
C MET A 90 -13.81 -5.61 10.41
N ARG A 91 -12.78 -6.44 10.59
CA ARG A 91 -12.46 -7.56 9.71
C ARG A 91 -12.96 -8.92 10.21
N ASP A 92 -13.36 -8.99 11.48
CA ASP A 92 -13.89 -10.21 12.10
C ASP A 92 -15.43 -10.30 11.95
N GLU A 93 -16.10 -9.18 11.72
CA GLU A 93 -17.56 -9.13 11.53
C GLU A 93 -17.94 -9.36 10.06
N ASP A 94 -18.92 -10.24 9.82
CA ASP A 94 -19.49 -10.40 8.49
C ASP A 94 -20.26 -9.14 8.09
N PRO A 95 -20.02 -8.56 6.89
CA PRO A 95 -20.56 -7.26 6.51
C PRO A 95 -22.09 -7.25 6.47
N ARG A 96 -22.71 -8.40 6.18
CA ARG A 96 -24.17 -8.56 6.19
C ARG A 96 -24.74 -8.46 7.60
N GLU A 97 -24.13 -9.15 8.56
CA GLU A 97 -24.62 -9.17 9.95
C GLU A 97 -24.43 -7.81 10.60
N ALA A 98 -23.30 -7.13 10.32
CA ALA A 98 -23.06 -5.77 10.75
C ALA A 98 -24.18 -4.83 10.28
N LEU A 99 -24.58 -4.88 9.00
CA LEU A 99 -25.70 -4.07 8.50
C LEU A 99 -27.05 -4.42 9.16
N LEU A 100 -27.33 -5.72 9.34
CA LEU A 100 -28.58 -6.17 9.98
C LEU A 100 -28.69 -5.75 11.45
N LYS A 101 -27.58 -5.73 12.19
CA LYS A 101 -27.51 -5.26 13.58
C LYS A 101 -28.01 -3.82 13.73
N TYR A 102 -27.72 -2.97 12.74
CA TYR A 102 -28.14 -1.56 12.76
C TYR A 102 -29.53 -1.33 12.16
N ALA A 103 -30.20 -2.34 11.59
CA ALA A 103 -31.53 -2.19 11.01
C ALA A 103 -32.56 -1.69 12.04
N ALA A 104 -32.57 -2.31 13.24
CA ALA A 104 -33.48 -1.90 14.31
C ALA A 104 -33.22 -0.47 14.80
N VAL A 105 -31.95 -0.06 14.87
CA VAL A 105 -31.56 1.31 15.29
C VAL A 105 -31.96 2.34 14.24
N ALA A 106 -31.85 1.98 12.96
CA ALA A 106 -32.25 2.85 11.85
C ALA A 106 -33.78 3.08 11.81
N GLU A 107 -34.57 2.11 12.26
CA GLU A 107 -36.02 2.23 12.39
C GLU A 107 -36.43 3.04 13.62
N SER A 108 -35.75 2.86 14.75
CA SER A 108 -36.11 3.54 16.01
C SER A 108 -35.73 5.02 16.02
N ASP A 109 -34.48 5.34 15.68
CA ASP A 109 -33.92 6.71 15.77
C ASP A 109 -33.16 7.10 14.49
N PRO A 110 -33.89 7.45 13.42
CA PRO A 110 -33.27 7.82 12.16
C PRO A 110 -32.69 9.24 12.23
N MET A 111 -31.38 9.38 11.99
CA MET A 111 -30.68 10.67 12.18
C MET A 111 -30.54 11.53 10.90
N PHE A 112 -30.48 10.93 9.71
CA PHE A 112 -30.11 11.66 8.49
C PHE A 112 -31.08 11.50 7.32
N VAL A 113 -31.18 10.29 6.75
CA VAL A 113 -31.89 10.07 5.48
C VAL A 113 -33.39 9.92 5.69
N ALA A 114 -33.79 9.06 6.61
CA ALA A 114 -35.22 8.78 6.85
C ALA A 114 -36.04 10.02 7.27
N PRO A 115 -35.53 10.95 8.11
CA PRO A 115 -36.28 12.16 8.46
C PRO A 115 -36.42 13.13 7.28
N ALA A 116 -35.35 13.29 6.49
CA ALA A 116 -35.29 14.24 5.38
C ALA A 116 -36.27 13.88 4.26
N TYR A 117 -36.39 12.59 3.94
CA TYR A 117 -37.22 12.11 2.82
C TYR A 117 -38.60 11.60 3.26
N ARG A 118 -38.96 11.74 4.55
CA ARG A 118 -40.24 11.25 5.08
C ARG A 118 -41.48 11.81 4.36
N ALA A 119 -41.39 13.06 3.88
CA ALA A 119 -42.50 13.74 3.20
C ALA A 119 -42.55 13.51 1.69
N THR A 120 -41.41 13.18 1.07
CA THR A 120 -41.24 13.16 -0.39
C THR A 120 -41.05 11.77 -0.97
N GLN A 121 -40.80 10.77 -0.13
CA GLN A 121 -40.54 9.40 -0.56
C GLN A 121 -41.84 8.64 -0.83
N ASP A 122 -42.03 8.21 -2.08
CA ASP A 122 -43.16 7.38 -2.49
C ASP A 122 -43.08 5.97 -1.88
N LYS A 123 -44.25 5.34 -1.74
CA LYS A 123 -44.34 3.96 -1.23
C LYS A 123 -43.73 2.99 -2.25
N PRO A 124 -42.70 2.21 -1.86
CA PRO A 124 -42.10 1.26 -2.78
C PRO A 124 -43.07 0.12 -3.10
N ILE A 125 -43.21 -0.19 -4.40
CA ILE A 125 -44.03 -1.30 -4.89
C ILE A 125 -43.07 -2.47 -5.17
N PHE A 126 -42.94 -3.36 -4.19
CA PHE A 126 -42.18 -4.60 -4.36
C PHE A 126 -43.12 -5.74 -4.73
N ASP A 127 -42.72 -6.55 -5.71
CA ASP A 127 -43.34 -7.83 -5.99
C ASP A 127 -43.00 -8.79 -4.83
N LYS A 128 -44.01 -9.14 -4.04
CA LYS A 128 -43.84 -9.99 -2.85
C LYS A 128 -43.68 -11.46 -3.22
N GLU A 129 -44.09 -11.87 -4.43
CA GLU A 129 -44.11 -13.28 -4.83
C GLU A 129 -42.76 -13.74 -5.40
N ALA A 130 -41.93 -12.82 -5.90
CA ALA A 130 -40.62 -13.13 -6.48
C ALA A 130 -39.50 -13.35 -5.44
N GLY A 131 -39.71 -12.95 -4.18
CA GLY A 131 -38.69 -12.98 -3.12
C GLY A 131 -38.63 -14.27 -2.28
N ASP A 132 -39.74 -15.02 -2.22
CA ASP A 132 -39.87 -16.21 -1.38
C ASP A 132 -39.40 -17.50 -2.05
N SER A 133 -39.07 -17.46 -3.35
CA SER A 133 -38.49 -18.60 -4.07
C SER A 133 -36.97 -18.65 -3.90
N VAL A 134 -36.47 -18.75 -2.68
CA VAL A 134 -35.08 -19.17 -2.43
C VAL A 134 -35.07 -20.70 -2.49
N PRO A 135 -34.50 -21.35 -3.54
CA PRO A 135 -34.46 -22.79 -3.57
C PRO A 135 -33.57 -23.30 -2.42
N GLU A 136 -34.17 -24.01 -1.46
CA GLU A 136 -33.42 -24.74 -0.43
C GLU A 136 -32.46 -25.72 -1.11
N MET A 137 -31.17 -25.36 -1.17
CA MET A 137 -30.13 -26.28 -1.61
C MET A 137 -30.00 -27.40 -0.57
N LYS A 138 -30.57 -28.56 -0.88
CA LYS A 138 -30.41 -29.78 -0.08
C LYS A 138 -28.93 -30.06 0.14
N ARG A 139 -28.47 -29.92 1.38
CA ARG A 139 -27.10 -30.30 1.79
C ARG A 139 -26.96 -31.81 1.54
N ARG A 140 -26.05 -32.20 0.64
CA ARG A 140 -25.74 -33.62 0.40
C ARG A 140 -25.06 -34.17 1.66
N LYS A 141 -25.56 -35.32 2.12
CA LYS A 141 -25.10 -36.06 3.29
C LYS A 141 -23.73 -36.71 3.05
#